data_AF-A0AAW5D064-F1
#
_entry.id   AF-A0AAW5D064-F1
#
_cell.length_a   1.000
_cell.length_b   1.000
_cell.length_c   1.000
_cell.angle_alpha   90.00
_cell.angle_beta   90.00
_cell.angle_gamma   90.00
#
_symmetry.space_group_name_H-M   'P 1'
#
loop_
_entity.id
_entity.type
_entity.pdbx_description
1 polymer ?
#
loop_
_entity_poly.entity_id
_entity_poly.type
_entity_poly.pdbx_seq_one_letter_code
_entity_poly.pdbx_strand_id
1 'polypeptide(L)'
;MSKLRETEWIVGLVVALSLEVYSLMPLSFVNDVTVRVGKINRSQSFDEPLSFSSNFRIVKVPLFHGFDERLIFLVNNFIVLKACRGCRDLSTTAKALYTWMTWFSDNNVQALDEGKYKIVSPTYGFRQFLLDRVIEQKTLSSTTANSYILVIKSFYQMLDEEKLIKQELFFKRRLSVIDGFRKITASDLTIPTPRSNPLNPLTKSEFSHFIQLIELESLPFRLAIKLMLFSGLRLGEALSFPCVLITESSLA
;
A
#
# COMPACT_ATOMS: atom_id res chain seq x y z
N MET A 1 18.98 -7.87 30.65
CA MET A 1 17.57 -8.27 30.51
C MET A 1 16.81 -7.23 29.69
N SER A 2 17.00 -7.22 28.36
CA SER A 2 16.22 -6.40 27.44
C SER A 2 15.19 -7.29 26.74
N LYS A 3 13.92 -6.86 26.80
CA LYS A 3 12.80 -7.49 26.11
C LYS A 3 13.07 -7.54 24.61
N LEU A 4 13.36 -8.74 24.11
CA LEU A 4 13.20 -9.15 22.73
C LEU A 4 11.80 -8.72 22.27
N ARG A 5 11.71 -7.74 21.36
CA ARG A 5 10.45 -7.43 20.67
C ARG A 5 10.30 -8.46 19.56
N GLU A 6 9.31 -9.32 19.75
CA GLU A 6 8.74 -10.19 18.74
C GLU A 6 8.32 -9.35 17.52
N THR A 7 9.06 -9.44 16.42
CA THR A 7 8.56 -9.05 15.09
C THR A 7 9.35 -9.82 14.05
N GLU A 8 9.34 -11.14 14.19
CA GLU A 8 10.07 -12.06 13.34
C GLU A 8 9.18 -12.56 12.20
N TRP A 9 8.96 -11.68 11.23
CA TRP A 9 8.51 -12.08 9.89
C TRP A 9 9.77 -12.19 9.02
N ILE A 10 10.43 -13.34 9.04
CA ILE A 10 11.44 -13.66 8.02
C ILE A 10 10.68 -13.88 6.72
N VAL A 11 10.97 -13.05 5.72
CA VAL A 11 10.44 -13.20 4.36
C VAL A 11 10.99 -14.50 3.80
N GLY A 12 10.11 -15.48 3.59
CA GLY A 12 10.43 -16.70 2.87
C GLY A 12 10.80 -16.35 1.45
N LEU A 13 12.06 -16.63 1.12
CA LEU A 13 12.70 -16.50 -0.19
C LEU A 13 11.69 -16.75 -1.32
N VAL A 14 11.36 -15.72 -2.09
CA VAL A 14 10.78 -15.94 -3.42
C VAL A 14 11.91 -16.55 -4.23
N VAL A 15 11.78 -17.83 -4.58
CA VAL A 15 12.54 -18.44 -5.67
C VAL A 15 12.08 -17.70 -6.94
N ALA A 16 12.69 -16.55 -7.18
CA ALA A 16 12.64 -15.92 -8.48
C ALA A 16 13.54 -16.79 -9.37
N LEU A 17 12.89 -17.45 -10.32
CA LEU A 17 13.50 -18.15 -11.44
C LEU A 17 14.79 -17.43 -11.86
N SER A 18 15.88 -18.20 -11.93
CA SER A 18 17.12 -17.78 -12.58
C SER A 18 16.76 -17.23 -13.97
N LEU A 19 16.84 -15.91 -14.10
CA LEU A 19 16.84 -15.22 -15.37
C LEU A 19 18.22 -14.60 -15.49
N GLU A 20 19.17 -15.45 -15.87
CA GLU A 20 20.45 -14.99 -16.39
C GLU A 20 20.21 -14.17 -17.65
N VAL A 21 20.98 -13.08 -17.76
CA VAL A 21 21.02 -12.10 -18.86
C VAL A 21 19.86 -11.10 -18.80
N TYR A 22 20.13 -9.79 -18.72
CA TYR A 22 19.52 -8.70 -19.51
C TYR A 22 19.85 -7.31 -18.90
N SER A 23 21.03 -6.75 -19.20
CA SER A 23 21.33 -5.34 -18.86
C SER A 23 20.63 -4.31 -19.79
N LEU A 24 19.58 -4.73 -20.50
CA LEU A 24 18.86 -3.92 -21.51
C LEU A 24 17.32 -4.08 -21.42
N MET A 25 16.78 -4.74 -20.38
CA MET A 25 15.34 -4.92 -20.27
C MET A 25 14.64 -3.65 -19.77
N PRO A 26 13.59 -3.16 -20.46
CA PRO A 26 12.77 -2.07 -19.96
C PRO A 26 12.07 -2.51 -18.67
N LEU A 27 11.90 -1.57 -17.74
CA LEU A 27 11.17 -1.81 -16.50
C LEU A 27 9.76 -2.29 -16.82
N SER A 28 9.39 -3.43 -16.24
CA SER A 28 8.02 -3.96 -16.33
C SER A 28 7.72 -4.81 -15.09
N PHE A 29 6.45 -5.20 -14.93
CA PHE A 29 6.03 -6.06 -13.84
C PHE A 29 4.95 -7.03 -14.29
N VAL A 30 5.01 -8.23 -13.69
CA VAL A 30 4.02 -9.28 -13.87
C VAL A 30 3.01 -9.14 -12.74
N ASN A 31 1.73 -9.01 -13.11
CA ASN A 31 0.64 -9.03 -12.14
C ASN A 31 0.36 -10.47 -11.68
N ASP A 32 -0.22 -10.59 -10.48
CA ASP A 32 -0.77 -11.84 -9.96
C ASP A 32 0.22 -13.00 -9.79
N VAL A 33 1.50 -12.69 -9.54
CA VAL A 33 2.48 -13.72 -9.20
C VAL A 33 2.10 -14.37 -7.86
N THR A 34 1.96 -15.69 -7.88
CA THR A 34 1.54 -16.45 -6.72
C THR A 34 2.72 -16.69 -5.79
N VAL A 35 2.63 -16.18 -4.56
CA VAL A 35 3.67 -16.33 -3.53
C VAL A 35 3.08 -16.90 -2.25
N ARG A 36 3.91 -17.67 -1.53
CA ARG A 36 3.58 -18.20 -0.20
C ARG A 36 4.11 -17.24 0.86
N VAL A 37 3.24 -16.77 1.74
CA VAL A 37 3.58 -15.88 2.85
C VAL A 37 3.19 -16.53 4.17
N GLY A 38 4.13 -16.63 5.10
CA GLY A 38 3.90 -17.30 6.38
C GLY A 38 5.14 -17.24 7.25
N LYS A 39 5.04 -17.78 8.47
CA LYS A 39 6.20 -17.94 9.35
C LYS A 39 7.00 -19.15 8.89
N ILE A 40 8.32 -19.02 8.85
CA ILE A 40 9.26 -20.10 8.52
C ILE A 40 9.61 -20.85 9.81
N ASN A 41 9.78 -22.17 9.72
CA ASN A 41 10.33 -22.97 10.81
C ASN A 41 11.84 -22.70 10.93
N ARG A 42 12.22 -21.90 11.93
CA ARG A 42 13.62 -21.47 12.17
C ARG A 42 14.53 -22.57 12.70
N SER A 43 13.97 -23.70 13.11
CA SER A 43 14.69 -24.86 13.66
C SER A 43 15.34 -25.73 12.57
N GLN A 44 15.21 -25.37 11.30
CA GLN A 44 15.83 -26.11 10.20
C GLN A 44 17.31 -25.76 10.07
N SER A 45 18.12 -26.78 9.80
CA SER A 45 19.53 -26.59 9.42
C SER A 45 19.63 -25.71 8.17
N PHE A 46 20.73 -24.97 8.01
CA PHE A 46 20.98 -24.16 6.81
C PHE A 46 20.92 -24.98 5.49
N ASP A 47 21.16 -26.29 5.58
CA ASP A 47 21.15 -27.21 4.43
C ASP A 47 19.76 -27.79 4.12
N GLU A 48 18.75 -27.52 4.95
CA GLU A 48 17.38 -27.99 4.71
C GLU A 48 16.57 -26.96 3.92
N PRO A 49 15.71 -27.41 2.98
CA PRO A 49 14.81 -26.51 2.28
C PRO A 49 13.86 -25.83 3.27
N LEU A 50 13.75 -24.50 3.12
CA LEU A 50 12.87 -23.67 3.94
C LEU A 50 11.43 -24.22 3.92
N SER A 51 10.97 -24.63 5.10
CA SER A 51 9.60 -25.07 5.33
C SER A 51 8.81 -23.96 6.04
N PHE A 52 7.57 -23.76 5.59
CA PHE A 52 6.63 -22.92 6.32
C PHE A 52 6.09 -23.69 7.52
N SER A 53 5.83 -22.97 8.61
CA SER A 53 4.86 -23.41 9.61
C SER A 53 3.51 -23.67 8.93
N SER A 54 2.70 -24.58 9.49
CA SER A 54 1.48 -25.14 8.89
C SER A 54 0.41 -24.13 8.40
N ASN A 55 0.55 -22.84 8.72
CA ASN A 55 -0.42 -21.78 8.44
C ASN A 55 0.08 -20.74 7.42
N PHE A 56 0.73 -21.16 6.32
CA PHE A 56 1.07 -20.24 5.24
C PHE A 56 -0.18 -19.82 4.45
N ARG A 57 -0.16 -18.61 3.91
CA ARG A 57 -1.18 -18.09 3.00
C ARG A 57 -0.60 -18.01 1.60
N ILE A 58 -1.43 -18.31 0.62
CA ILE A 58 -1.12 -18.07 -0.79
C ILE A 58 -1.71 -16.71 -1.15
N VAL A 59 -0.87 -15.80 -1.64
CA VAL A 59 -1.28 -14.45 -2.06
C VAL A 59 -0.76 -14.16 -3.45
N LYS A 60 -1.48 -13.32 -4.17
CA LYS A 60 -1.10 -12.82 -5.49
C LYS A 60 -0.47 -11.44 -5.33
N VAL A 61 0.74 -11.26 -5.86
CA VAL A 61 1.50 -10.02 -5.74
C VAL A 61 2.04 -9.58 -7.11
N PRO A 62 2.11 -8.27 -7.39
CA PRO A 62 2.83 -7.76 -8.54
C PRO A 62 4.34 -7.83 -8.28
N LEU A 63 5.11 -8.42 -9.21
CA LEU A 63 6.58 -8.44 -9.12
C LEU A 63 7.23 -7.79 -10.33
N PHE A 64 8.25 -6.99 -10.07
CA PHE A 64 9.00 -6.23 -11.05
C PHE A 64 10.21 -7.00 -11.59
N HIS A 65 10.59 -6.69 -12.82
CA HIS A 65 11.85 -7.04 -13.45
C HIS A 65 12.34 -5.86 -14.30
N GLY A 66 13.66 -5.74 -14.53
CA GLY A 66 14.22 -4.60 -15.25
C GLY A 66 15.72 -4.42 -15.04
N PHE A 67 16.17 -3.17 -15.19
CA PHE A 67 17.56 -2.79 -15.40
C PHE A 67 18.46 -2.71 -14.15
N ASP A 68 17.90 -2.69 -12.94
CA ASP A 68 18.65 -2.63 -11.67
C ASP A 68 18.24 -3.78 -10.76
N GLU A 69 18.98 -4.88 -10.79
CA GLU A 69 18.68 -6.10 -10.03
C GLU A 69 18.58 -5.84 -8.52
N ARG A 70 19.48 -5.00 -7.99
CA ARG A 70 19.50 -4.69 -6.55
C ARG A 70 18.24 -3.95 -6.16
N LEU A 71 17.86 -2.93 -6.91
CA LEU A 71 16.66 -2.17 -6.61
C LEU A 71 15.40 -3.02 -6.83
N ILE A 72 15.34 -3.79 -7.91
CA ILE A 72 14.22 -4.70 -8.21
C ILE A 72 14.03 -5.69 -7.07
N PHE A 73 15.11 -6.27 -6.55
CA PHE A 73 15.07 -7.15 -5.39
C PHE A 73 14.48 -6.44 -4.16
N LEU A 74 14.94 -5.23 -3.85
CA LEU A 74 14.43 -4.45 -2.71
C LEU A 74 12.94 -4.09 -2.86
N VAL A 75 12.53 -3.68 -4.06
CA VAL A 75 11.14 -3.34 -4.40
C VAL A 75 10.23 -4.57 -4.29
N ASN A 76 10.66 -5.71 -4.84
CA ASN A 76 9.90 -6.96 -4.75
C ASN A 76 9.77 -7.43 -3.29
N ASN A 77 10.85 -7.35 -2.50
CA ASN A 77 10.79 -7.65 -1.06
C ASN A 77 9.82 -6.72 -0.32
N PHE A 78 9.80 -5.43 -0.65
CA PHE A 78 8.86 -4.49 -0.06
C PHE A 78 7.40 -4.86 -0.35
N ILE A 79 7.10 -5.29 -1.58
CA ILE A 79 5.74 -5.71 -1.98
C ILE A 79 5.34 -6.99 -1.25
N VAL A 80 6.23 -7.98 -1.18
CA VAL A 80 5.99 -9.23 -0.45
C VAL A 80 5.78 -8.93 1.04
N LEU A 81 6.58 -8.04 1.64
CA LEU A 81 6.42 -7.60 3.03
C LEU A 81 5.04 -6.96 3.28
N LYS A 82 4.56 -6.11 2.36
CA LYS A 82 3.20 -5.55 2.42
C LYS A 82 2.13 -6.65 2.37
N ALA A 83 2.32 -7.65 1.51
CA ALA A 83 1.42 -8.81 1.43
C ALA A 83 1.42 -9.62 2.74
N CYS A 84 2.60 -9.87 3.33
CA CYS A 84 2.75 -10.52 4.64
C CYS A 84 1.98 -9.78 5.74
N ARG A 85 2.06 -8.44 5.73
CA ARG A 85 1.34 -7.55 6.68
C ARG A 85 -0.17 -7.46 6.42
N GLY A 86 -0.71 -8.22 5.46
CA GLY A 86 -2.14 -8.33 5.21
C GLY A 86 -2.73 -7.24 4.31
N CYS A 87 -1.90 -6.49 3.59
CA CYS A 87 -2.39 -5.58 2.55
C CYS A 87 -3.05 -6.40 1.43
N ARG A 88 -4.38 -6.29 1.29
CA ARG A 88 -5.16 -7.03 0.29
C ARG A 88 -4.97 -6.50 -1.12
N ASP A 89 -4.93 -5.18 -1.27
CA ASP A 89 -4.76 -4.52 -2.56
C ASP A 89 -3.36 -3.89 -2.66
N LEU A 90 -2.57 -4.40 -3.61
CA LEU A 90 -1.21 -3.93 -3.90
C LEU A 90 -1.14 -3.12 -5.20
N SER A 91 -2.27 -2.89 -5.88
CA SER A 91 -2.31 -2.19 -7.18
C SER A 91 -1.78 -0.76 -7.08
N THR A 92 -2.18 -0.02 -6.04
CA THR A 92 -1.69 1.33 -5.78
C THR A 92 -0.20 1.33 -5.44
N THR A 93 0.27 0.33 -4.70
CA THR A 93 1.68 0.15 -4.36
C THR A 93 2.52 -0.09 -5.61
N ALA A 94 2.10 -1.02 -6.47
CA ALA A 94 2.76 -1.30 -7.74
C ALA A 94 2.77 -0.10 -8.68
N LYS A 95 1.62 0.57 -8.88
CA LYS A 95 1.56 1.76 -9.74
C LYS A 95 2.47 2.88 -9.25
N ALA A 96 2.53 3.11 -7.93
CA ALA A 96 3.42 4.10 -7.34
C ALA A 96 4.89 3.76 -7.58
N LEU A 97 5.30 2.51 -7.30
CA LEU A 97 6.67 2.04 -7.50
C LEU A 97 7.07 2.04 -8.96
N TYR A 98 6.20 1.59 -9.87
CA TYR A 98 6.41 1.66 -11.31
C TYR A 98 6.64 3.12 -11.75
N THR A 99 5.72 4.01 -11.38
CA THR A 99 5.81 5.44 -11.74
C THR A 99 7.10 6.08 -11.22
N TRP A 100 7.50 5.74 -9.99
CA TRP A 100 8.73 6.22 -9.38
C TRP A 100 9.97 5.66 -10.07
N MET A 101 9.97 4.36 -10.39
CA MET A 101 11.10 3.71 -11.04
C MET A 101 11.31 4.18 -12.47
N THR A 102 10.24 4.36 -13.22
CA THR A 102 10.29 5.00 -14.54
C THR A 102 10.82 6.43 -14.42
N TRP A 103 10.32 7.22 -13.47
CA TRP A 103 10.76 8.60 -13.31
C TRP A 103 12.27 8.72 -13.06
N PHE A 104 12.86 7.96 -12.13
CA PHE A 104 14.30 8.10 -11.89
C PHE A 104 15.13 7.57 -13.09
N SER A 105 14.65 6.54 -13.80
CA SER A 105 15.29 6.04 -15.03
C SER A 105 15.36 7.13 -16.09
N ASP A 106 14.24 7.83 -16.32
CA ASP A 106 14.17 8.91 -17.31
C ASP A 106 15.01 10.14 -16.93
N ASN A 107 15.29 10.32 -15.64
CA ASN A 107 15.99 11.50 -15.10
C ASN A 107 17.42 11.19 -14.62
N ASN A 108 17.94 9.99 -14.86
CA ASN A 108 19.26 9.51 -14.41
C ASN A 108 19.50 9.72 -12.90
N VAL A 109 18.45 9.54 -12.09
CA VAL A 109 18.52 9.64 -10.63
C VAL A 109 18.82 8.27 -10.02
N GLN A 110 19.73 8.23 -9.06
CA GLN A 110 20.07 6.99 -8.35
C GLN A 110 19.13 6.80 -7.16
N ALA A 111 18.41 5.67 -7.14
CA ALA A 111 17.38 5.39 -6.14
C ALA A 111 17.92 5.33 -4.70
N LEU A 112 19.17 4.89 -4.50
CA LEU A 112 19.76 4.71 -3.17
C LEU A 112 20.79 5.79 -2.80
N ASP A 113 20.97 6.80 -3.67
CA ASP A 113 21.81 7.96 -3.40
C ASP A 113 20.94 9.08 -2.80
N GLU A 114 21.44 9.75 -1.76
CA GLU A 114 20.77 10.90 -1.13
C GLU A 114 20.56 12.05 -2.12
N GLY A 115 21.41 12.11 -3.15
CA GLY A 115 21.40 13.13 -4.19
C GLY A 115 21.99 14.44 -3.65
N LYS A 116 22.94 15.02 -4.38
CA LYS A 116 23.59 16.28 -3.96
C LYS A 116 22.63 17.47 -3.89
N TYR A 117 21.53 17.43 -4.64
CA TYR A 117 20.52 18.49 -4.73
C TYR A 117 19.12 17.91 -4.65
N LYS A 118 18.15 18.68 -4.14
CA LYS A 118 16.75 18.22 -4.01
C LYS A 118 16.12 17.75 -5.33
N ILE A 119 16.50 18.34 -6.46
CA ILE A 119 15.96 17.98 -7.78
C ILE A 119 16.42 16.61 -8.25
N VAL A 120 17.63 16.19 -7.86
CA VAL A 120 18.19 14.85 -8.13
C VAL A 120 17.97 13.88 -6.97
N SER A 121 17.25 14.31 -5.93
CA SER A 121 16.92 13.44 -4.81
C SER A 121 15.78 12.51 -5.22
N PRO A 122 15.86 11.20 -4.95
CA PRO A 122 14.87 10.24 -5.42
C PRO A 122 13.49 10.41 -4.75
N THR A 123 13.40 11.15 -3.66
CA THR A 123 12.16 11.46 -2.95
C THR A 123 11.66 12.88 -3.25
N TYR A 124 12.51 13.90 -3.11
CA TYR A 124 12.11 15.30 -3.34
C TYR A 124 11.93 15.61 -4.83
N GLY A 125 12.78 15.07 -5.70
CA GLY A 125 12.64 15.19 -7.15
C GLY A 125 11.36 14.50 -7.61
N PHE A 126 11.08 13.29 -7.11
CA PHE A 126 9.85 12.59 -7.43
C PHE A 126 8.60 13.35 -6.95
N ARG A 127 8.67 13.96 -5.77
CA ARG A 127 7.59 14.84 -5.29
C ARG A 127 7.35 16.00 -6.25
N GLN A 128 8.41 16.65 -6.75
CA GLN A 128 8.26 17.74 -7.71
C GLN A 128 7.62 17.23 -9.01
N PHE A 129 8.09 16.10 -9.53
CA PHE A 129 7.48 15.44 -10.69
C PHE A 129 5.97 15.17 -10.49
N LEU A 130 5.57 14.67 -9.32
CA LEU A 130 4.16 14.47 -9.01
C LEU A 130 3.39 15.80 -8.88
N LEU A 131 4.00 16.85 -8.34
CA LEU A 131 3.39 18.18 -8.27
C LEU A 131 3.12 18.74 -9.66
N ASP A 132 4.08 18.62 -10.58
CA ASP A 132 3.92 19.09 -11.95
C ASP A 132 2.76 18.36 -12.64
N ARG A 133 2.61 17.05 -12.37
CA ARG A 133 1.47 16.27 -12.87
C ARG A 133 0.12 16.67 -12.29
N VAL A 134 0.11 17.17 -11.04
CA VAL A 134 -1.11 17.62 -10.34
C VAL A 134 -1.50 19.04 -10.77
N ILE A 135 -0.54 19.96 -10.81
CA ILE A 135 -0.78 21.40 -10.95
C ILE A 135 -0.74 21.80 -12.43
N GLU A 136 0.38 21.52 -13.10
CA GLU A 136 0.64 22.00 -14.45
C GLU A 136 -0.09 21.15 -15.49
N GLN A 137 0.09 19.83 -15.43
CA GLN A 137 -0.45 18.91 -16.43
C GLN A 137 -1.88 18.46 -16.13
N LYS A 138 -2.31 18.52 -14.86
CA LYS A 138 -3.62 18.05 -14.38
C LYS A 138 -3.94 16.59 -14.77
N THR A 139 -2.91 15.75 -14.89
CA THR A 139 -3.04 14.33 -15.25
C THR A 139 -3.15 13.41 -14.03
N LEU A 140 -2.95 13.96 -12.82
CA LEU A 140 -2.96 13.20 -11.57
C LEU A 140 -3.72 13.97 -10.48
N SER A 141 -4.58 13.28 -9.71
CA SER A 141 -5.23 13.90 -8.56
C SER A 141 -4.25 14.09 -7.39
N SER A 142 -4.42 15.14 -6.58
CA SER A 142 -3.61 15.36 -5.37
C SER A 142 -3.70 14.17 -4.39
N THR A 143 -4.85 13.51 -4.31
CA THR A 143 -5.05 12.34 -3.45
C THR A 143 -4.20 11.17 -3.92
N THR A 144 -4.25 10.85 -5.23
CA THR A 144 -3.43 9.78 -5.82
C THR A 144 -1.94 10.07 -5.67
N ALA A 145 -1.54 11.32 -5.90
CA ALA A 145 -0.15 11.75 -5.74
C ALA A 145 0.34 11.56 -4.29
N ASN A 146 -0.48 11.90 -3.29
CA ASN A 146 -0.16 11.63 -1.88
C ASN A 146 -0.10 10.13 -1.58
N SER A 147 -0.98 9.32 -2.15
CA SER A 147 -0.90 7.86 -2.03
C SER A 147 0.43 7.32 -2.57
N TYR A 148 0.92 7.85 -3.70
CA TYR A 148 2.20 7.45 -4.27
C TYR A 148 3.37 7.86 -3.36
N ILE A 149 3.39 9.10 -2.89
CA ILE A 149 4.40 9.56 -1.92
C ILE A 149 4.40 8.70 -0.65
N LEU A 150 3.23 8.31 -0.15
CA LEU A 150 3.13 7.46 1.03
C LEU A 150 3.78 6.08 0.79
N VAL A 151 3.58 5.49 -0.39
CA VAL A 151 4.22 4.23 -0.76
C VAL A 151 5.74 4.39 -0.77
N ILE A 152 6.27 5.43 -1.42
CA ILE A 152 7.72 5.69 -1.49
C ILE A 152 8.29 5.94 -0.09
N LYS A 153 7.63 6.74 0.75
CA LYS A 153 8.05 6.92 2.15
C LYS A 153 8.13 5.60 2.93
N SER A 154 7.11 4.74 2.80
CA SER A 154 7.11 3.43 3.44
C SER A 154 8.23 2.52 2.92
N PHE A 155 8.57 2.62 1.63
CA PHE A 155 9.69 1.89 1.05
C PHE A 155 11.03 2.31 1.68
N TYR A 156 11.31 3.61 1.73
CA TYR A 156 12.52 4.14 2.38
C TYR A 156 12.56 3.88 3.89
N GLN A 157 11.42 3.83 4.57
CA GLN A 157 11.34 3.41 5.98
C GLN A 157 11.75 1.94 6.15
N MET A 158 11.28 1.05 5.26
CA MET A 158 11.72 -0.35 5.29
C MET A 158 13.23 -0.46 5.06
N LEU A 159 13.79 0.28 4.09
CA LEU A 159 15.24 0.24 3.84
C LEU A 159 16.07 0.71 5.06
N ASP A 160 15.57 1.67 5.81
CA ASP A 160 16.18 2.17 7.06
C ASP A 160 16.05 1.17 8.21
N GLU A 161 14.89 0.51 8.35
CA GLU A 161 14.66 -0.58 9.30
C GLU A 161 15.64 -1.76 9.05
N GLU A 162 15.90 -2.06 7.78
CA GLU A 162 16.87 -3.08 7.33
C GLU A 162 18.33 -2.56 7.31
N LYS A 163 18.58 -1.32 7.79
CA LYS A 163 19.91 -0.67 7.87
C LYS A 163 20.66 -0.55 6.55
N LEU A 164 19.94 -0.50 5.43
CA LEU A 164 20.51 -0.34 4.09
C LEU A 164 20.83 1.11 3.76
N ILE A 165 20.09 2.04 4.38
CA ILE A 165 20.23 3.49 4.21
C ILE A 165 19.94 4.19 5.54
N LYS A 166 20.10 5.53 5.57
CA LYS A 166 19.55 6.39 6.64
C LYS A 166 18.38 7.20 6.11
N GLN A 167 17.16 6.93 6.59
CA GLN A 167 15.92 7.56 6.10
C GLN A 167 15.95 9.09 6.13
N GLU A 168 16.62 9.68 7.12
CA GLU A 168 16.75 11.12 7.35
C GLU A 168 17.42 11.89 6.20
N LEU A 169 18.22 11.20 5.39
CA LEU A 169 18.87 11.75 4.20
C LEU A 169 17.89 11.92 3.03
N PHE A 170 16.78 11.16 3.04
CA PHE A 170 15.81 11.13 1.96
C PHE A 170 14.56 11.97 2.25
N PHE A 171 14.15 12.10 3.52
CA PHE A 171 13.07 13.01 3.90
C PHE A 171 13.06 13.31 5.39
N LYS A 172 12.37 14.37 5.80
CA LYS A 172 12.23 14.72 7.22
C LYS A 172 10.84 14.41 7.73
N ARG A 173 10.78 13.73 8.88
CA ARG A 173 9.55 13.61 9.67
C ARG A 173 9.31 14.93 10.39
N ARG A 174 8.09 15.45 10.29
CA ARG A 174 7.62 16.61 11.05
C ARG A 174 6.49 16.17 11.96
N LEU A 175 6.53 16.56 13.22
CA LEU A 175 5.35 16.46 14.07
C LEU A 175 4.41 17.60 13.69
N SER A 176 3.25 17.27 13.16
CA SER A 176 2.17 18.22 12.94
C SER A 176 1.15 18.01 14.04
N VAL A 177 0.75 19.09 14.72
CA VAL A 177 -0.33 19.06 15.69
C VAL A 177 -1.60 19.43 14.95
N ILE A 178 -2.54 18.51 14.87
CA ILE A 178 -3.91 18.78 14.42
C ILE A 178 -4.77 18.98 15.67
N ASP A 179 -5.51 20.10 15.70
CA ASP A 179 -6.48 20.46 16.74
C ASP A 179 -5.92 20.53 18.18
N GLY A 180 -4.64 20.89 18.35
CA GLY A 180 -4.01 21.10 19.67
C GLY A 180 -3.66 19.82 20.47
N PHE A 181 -4.30 18.68 20.18
CA PHE A 181 -4.13 17.44 20.95
C PHE A 181 -3.61 16.26 20.14
N ARG A 182 -3.85 16.22 18.81
CA ARG A 182 -3.45 15.08 17.97
C ARG A 182 -2.13 15.35 17.28
N LYS A 183 -1.06 14.66 17.70
CA LYS A 183 0.23 14.68 17.01
C LYS A 183 0.20 13.68 15.86
N ILE A 184 0.20 14.16 14.63
CA ILE A 184 0.37 13.33 13.43
C ILE A 184 1.80 13.49 12.93
N THR A 185 2.45 12.37 12.64
CA THR A 185 3.76 12.37 11.97
C THR A 185 3.55 12.75 10.50
N ALA A 186 3.61 14.04 10.23
CA ALA A 186 3.70 14.58 8.89
C ALA A 186 5.11 14.38 8.30
N SER A 187 5.25 14.61 7.01
CA SER A 187 6.55 14.68 6.34
C SER A 187 6.56 15.93 5.48
N ASP A 188 7.76 16.45 5.25
CA ASP A 188 7.98 17.50 4.27
C ASP A 188 7.74 17.08 2.81
N LEU A 189 7.48 15.80 2.56
CA LEU A 189 7.10 15.30 1.24
C LEU A 189 5.60 15.46 0.89
N THR A 190 4.75 15.88 1.82
CA THR A 190 3.30 15.97 1.58
C THR A 190 2.98 16.88 0.39
N ILE A 191 2.05 16.44 -0.46
CA ILE A 191 1.52 17.20 -1.58
C ILE A 191 0.24 17.91 -1.11
N PRO A 192 0.11 19.23 -1.27
CA PRO A 192 -1.10 19.94 -0.87
C PRO A 192 -2.34 19.37 -1.58
N THR A 193 -3.35 19.01 -0.81
CA THR A 193 -4.67 18.65 -1.33
C THR A 193 -5.60 19.84 -1.19
N PRO A 194 -6.38 20.20 -2.22
CA PRO A 194 -7.48 21.14 -2.03
C PRO A 194 -8.42 20.58 -0.95
N ARG A 195 -9.05 21.46 -0.17
CA ARG A 195 -10.05 21.04 0.82
C ARG A 195 -11.12 20.24 0.09
N SER A 196 -11.33 18.99 0.50
CA SER A 196 -12.45 18.20 0.00
C SER A 196 -13.73 18.97 0.31
N ASN A 197 -14.60 19.14 -0.69
CA ASN A 197 -15.96 19.51 -0.39
C ASN A 197 -16.53 18.45 0.56
N PRO A 198 -17.25 18.85 1.62
CA PRO A 198 -17.92 17.89 2.47
C PRO A 198 -18.85 17.03 1.60
N LEU A 199 -18.99 15.75 1.95
CA LEU A 199 -20.07 14.94 1.38
C LEU A 199 -21.37 15.66 1.72
N ASN A 200 -22.17 15.98 0.71
CA ASN A 200 -23.47 16.58 0.94
C ASN A 200 -24.39 15.49 1.53
N PRO A 201 -24.86 15.64 2.77
CA PRO A 201 -25.80 14.69 3.34
C PRO A 201 -27.08 14.69 2.52
N LEU A 202 -27.70 13.52 2.36
CA LEU A 202 -29.00 13.42 1.70
C LEU A 202 -30.03 14.27 2.45
N THR A 203 -30.79 15.06 1.70
CA THR A 203 -31.95 15.76 2.22
C THR A 203 -33.04 14.76 2.61
N LYS A 204 -33.98 15.18 3.46
CA LYS A 204 -35.11 14.32 3.87
C LYS A 204 -35.94 13.83 2.67
N SER A 205 -36.10 14.67 1.63
CA SER A 205 -36.80 14.32 0.40
C SER A 205 -36.04 13.29 -0.43
N GLU A 206 -34.74 13.48 -0.63
CA GLU A 206 -33.89 12.53 -1.36
C GLU A 206 -33.84 11.18 -0.64
N PHE A 207 -33.72 11.19 0.69
CA PHE A 207 -33.74 9.96 1.48
C PHE A 207 -35.08 9.24 1.39
N SER A 208 -36.20 9.97 1.47
CA SER A 208 -37.54 9.37 1.36
C SER A 208 -37.75 8.72 -0.01
N HIS A 209 -37.29 9.37 -1.08
CA HIS A 209 -37.34 8.83 -2.43
C HIS A 209 -36.43 7.60 -2.59
N PHE A 210 -35.22 7.65 -2.03
CA PHE A 210 -34.28 6.54 -2.04
C PHE A 210 -34.86 5.28 -1.38
N ILE A 211 -35.53 5.41 -0.22
CA ILE A 211 -36.19 4.30 0.46
C ILE A 211 -37.30 3.67 -0.41
N GLN A 212 -38.07 4.49 -1.14
CA GLN A 212 -39.10 3.98 -2.05
C GLN A 212 -38.49 3.19 -3.21
N LEU A 213 -37.39 3.67 -3.79
CA LEU A 213 -36.70 2.97 -4.87
C LEU A 213 -36.12 1.63 -4.41
N ILE A 214 -35.57 1.56 -3.20
CA ILE A 214 -35.02 0.31 -2.64
C ILE A 214 -36.08 -0.79 -2.54
N GLU A 215 -37.35 -0.45 -2.30
CA GLU A 215 -38.42 -1.45 -2.21
C GLU A 215 -38.78 -2.08 -3.57
N LEU A 216 -38.36 -1.46 -4.68
CA LEU A 216 -38.52 -2.00 -6.04
C LEU A 216 -37.36 -2.91 -6.47
N GLU A 217 -36.27 -2.93 -5.70
CA GLU A 217 -35.06 -3.67 -6.02
C GLU A 217 -35.11 -5.13 -5.53
N SER A 218 -34.14 -5.93 -5.98
CA SER A 218 -34.01 -7.32 -5.57
C SER A 218 -33.88 -7.49 -4.04
N LEU A 219 -34.43 -8.58 -3.49
CA LEU A 219 -34.36 -8.88 -2.06
C LEU A 219 -32.93 -8.83 -1.48
N PRO A 220 -31.88 -9.39 -2.13
CA PRO A 220 -30.51 -9.31 -1.63
C PRO A 220 -30.00 -7.87 -1.57
N PHE A 221 -30.31 -7.05 -2.59
CA PHE A 221 -29.90 -5.65 -2.62
C PHE A 221 -30.58 -4.85 -1.50
N ARG A 222 -31.90 -5.03 -1.34
CA ARG A 222 -32.67 -4.40 -0.27
C ARG A 222 -32.13 -4.77 1.11
N LEU A 223 -31.79 -6.04 1.33
CA LEU A 223 -31.25 -6.50 2.61
C LEU A 223 -29.88 -5.89 2.90
N ALA A 224 -28.97 -5.86 1.90
CA ALA A 224 -27.67 -5.22 2.04
C ALA A 224 -27.78 -3.73 2.39
N ILE A 225 -28.66 -2.99 1.69
CA ILE A 225 -28.88 -1.57 1.95
C ILE A 225 -29.49 -1.33 3.34
N LYS A 226 -30.51 -2.11 3.74
CA LYS A 226 -31.10 -2.00 5.09
C LYS A 226 -30.05 -2.28 6.16
N LEU A 227 -29.23 -3.31 5.99
CA LEU A 227 -28.15 -3.62 6.90
C LEU A 227 -27.18 -2.42 7.02
N MET A 228 -26.72 -1.86 5.90
CA MET A 228 -25.85 -0.67 5.90
C MET A 228 -26.49 0.54 6.59
N LEU A 229 -27.78 0.82 6.32
CA LEU A 229 -28.50 1.97 6.88
C LEU A 229 -28.67 1.88 8.40
N PHE A 230 -29.04 0.70 8.92
CA PHE A 230 -29.38 0.54 10.34
C PHE A 230 -28.19 0.18 11.23
N SER A 231 -27.11 -0.37 10.67
CA SER A 231 -25.92 -0.74 11.45
C SER A 231 -24.68 0.10 11.15
N GLY A 232 -24.73 0.96 10.12
CA GLY A 232 -23.57 1.75 9.69
C GLY A 232 -22.46 0.92 9.03
N LEU A 233 -22.72 -0.35 8.70
CA LEU A 233 -21.76 -1.20 8.01
C LEU A 233 -21.44 -0.66 6.61
N ARG A 234 -20.16 -0.77 6.21
CA ARG A 234 -19.74 -0.46 4.84
C ARG A 234 -20.19 -1.55 3.90
N LEU A 235 -20.28 -1.24 2.60
CA LEU A 235 -20.75 -2.18 1.57
C LEU A 235 -20.06 -3.54 1.66
N GLY A 236 -18.73 -3.58 1.76
CA GLY A 236 -18.00 -4.84 1.86
C GLY A 236 -18.34 -5.65 3.12
N GLU A 237 -18.57 -4.98 4.24
CA GLU A 237 -18.91 -5.62 5.52
C GLU A 237 -20.35 -6.14 5.50
N ALA A 238 -21.28 -5.39 4.89
CA ALA A 238 -22.67 -5.80 4.73
C ALA A 238 -22.80 -7.02 3.80
N LEU A 239 -22.03 -7.06 2.70
CA LEU A 239 -22.03 -8.18 1.78
C LEU A 239 -21.37 -9.45 2.35
N SER A 240 -20.44 -9.29 3.29
CA SER A 240 -19.78 -10.41 3.99
C SER A 240 -20.34 -10.64 5.38
N PHE A 241 -21.55 -10.17 5.69
CA PHE A 241 -22.09 -10.24 7.04
C PHE A 241 -22.32 -11.70 7.47
N PRO A 242 -21.73 -12.15 8.59
CA PRO A 242 -21.85 -13.54 9.00
C PRO A 242 -23.24 -13.82 9.60
N CYS A 243 -24.04 -14.64 8.92
CA CYS A 243 -25.39 -15.02 9.37
C CYS A 243 -25.43 -15.65 10.76
N VAL A 244 -24.34 -16.28 11.21
CA VAL A 244 -24.20 -16.87 12.55
C VAL A 244 -24.41 -15.85 13.68
N LEU A 245 -24.23 -14.54 13.41
CA LEU A 245 -24.48 -13.50 14.41
C LEU A 245 -25.97 -13.18 14.61
N ILE A 246 -26.86 -13.69 13.75
CA ILE A 246 -28.31 -13.52 13.88
C ILE A 246 -28.83 -14.68 14.72
N THR A 247 -29.05 -14.44 16.01
CA THR A 247 -29.61 -15.41 16.96
C THR A 247 -31.09 -15.12 17.23
N GLU A 248 -31.86 -16.10 17.70
CA GLU A 248 -33.27 -15.88 18.07
C GLU A 248 -33.42 -14.78 19.14
N SER A 249 -32.45 -14.63 20.04
CA SER A 249 -32.38 -13.54 21.02
C SER A 249 -32.19 -12.14 20.40
N SER A 250 -31.73 -12.05 19.14
CA SER A 250 -31.57 -10.79 18.41
C SER A 250 -32.80 -10.40 17.57
N LEU A 251 -33.82 -11.28 17.52
CA LEU A 251 -35.08 -11.08 16.80
C LEU A 251 -36.25 -10.74 17.73
N ALA A 252 -36.04 -10.76 19.04
CA ALA A 252 -37.01 -10.41 20.08
C ALA A 252 -36.86 -8.93 20.50
#